data_AF-X1H3S9-F1
#
_entry.id   AF-X1H3S9-F1
#
_cell.length_a   1.000
_cell.length_b   1.000
_cell.length_c   1.000
_cell.angle_alpha   90.00
_cell.angle_beta   90.00
_cell.angle_gamma   90.00
#
_symmetry.space_group_name_H-M   'P 1'
#
loop_
_entity.id
_entity.type
_entity.pdbx_description
1 polymer ?
#
loop_
_entity_poly.entity_id
_entity_poly.type
_entity_poly.pdbx_seq_one_letter_code
_entity_poly.pdbx_strand_id
1 'polypeptide(L)'
;MKCSDYEQKRIDRAIKESLSLIGGLDRVVKPGQKVLLKVNMLNADPPEKAVTTHPALLRSVIRAVKEVKGEVIVGEAPGIAYKDIEKAWHVTGLKKAAKEEGAKVINFHKVERIDNSQNKQVPVLHLAGEVLGSDVVISLPKLKTHNFTLFTGAIKNLYGCIPGFHKKELHRLVPRPEDFARLMIDIFAVIKPGLAIMDGIV
;
A
#
# COMPACT_ATOMS: atom_id res chain seq x y z
N MET A 1 -16.91 -0.01 -7.79
CA MET A 1 -17.93 -1.04 -7.47
C MET A 1 -18.58 -0.72 -6.14
N LYS A 2 -19.91 -0.77 -6.04
CA LYS A 2 -20.62 -0.55 -4.76
C LYS A 2 -20.58 -1.84 -3.94
N CYS A 3 -20.20 -1.74 -2.67
CA CYS A 3 -20.28 -2.83 -1.70
C CYS A 3 -20.93 -2.29 -0.43
N SER A 4 -21.95 -2.98 0.09
CA SER A 4 -22.78 -2.48 1.19
C SER A 4 -22.10 -2.56 2.56
N ASP A 5 -21.17 -3.50 2.74
CA ASP A 5 -20.39 -3.70 3.96
C ASP A 5 -19.12 -4.51 3.64
N TYR A 6 -18.38 -4.86 4.69
CA TYR A 6 -17.19 -5.69 4.61
C TYR A 6 -17.45 -7.18 4.86
N GLU A 7 -18.67 -7.68 4.61
CA GLU A 7 -18.91 -9.13 4.60
C GLU A 7 -18.01 -9.77 3.52
N GLN A 8 -17.22 -10.78 3.92
CA GLN A 8 -16.15 -11.32 3.06
C GLN A 8 -16.64 -11.74 1.67
N LYS A 9 -17.79 -12.41 1.58
CA LYS A 9 -18.37 -12.84 0.29
C LYS A 9 -18.69 -11.68 -0.65
N ARG A 10 -19.11 -10.54 -0.11
CA ARG A 10 -19.45 -9.34 -0.90
C ARG A 10 -18.20 -8.64 -1.39
N ILE A 11 -17.18 -8.56 -0.55
CA ILE A 11 -15.87 -8.01 -0.95
C ILE A 11 -15.22 -8.90 -2.01
N ASP A 12 -15.25 -10.23 -1.85
CA ASP A 12 -14.73 -11.18 -2.85
C ASP A 12 -15.40 -10.95 -4.21
N ARG A 13 -16.73 -10.81 -4.24
CA ARG A 13 -17.49 -10.50 -5.47
C ARG A 13 -17.08 -9.15 -6.06
N ALA A 14 -17.06 -8.09 -5.24
CA ALA A 14 -16.74 -6.74 -5.70
C ALA A 14 -15.31 -6.65 -6.27
N ILE A 15 -14.35 -7.37 -5.68
CA ILE A 15 -12.97 -7.43 -6.16
C ILE A 15 -12.89 -8.20 -7.47
N LYS A 16 -13.53 -9.36 -7.56
CA LYS A 16 -13.58 -10.14 -8.81
C LYS A 16 -14.18 -9.34 -9.97
N GLU A 17 -15.29 -8.65 -9.73
CA GLU A 17 -15.94 -7.77 -10.72
C GLU A 17 -15.04 -6.56 -11.07
N SER A 18 -14.39 -5.93 -10.09
CA SER A 18 -13.48 -4.81 -10.37
C SER A 18 -12.29 -5.22 -11.22
N LEU A 19 -11.71 -6.41 -10.96
CA LEU A 19 -10.58 -6.95 -11.71
C LEU A 19 -11.00 -7.38 -13.11
N SER A 20 -12.20 -7.93 -13.30
CA SER A 20 -12.67 -8.31 -14.64
C SER A 20 -12.86 -7.10 -15.56
N LEU A 21 -13.34 -5.97 -15.02
CA LEU A 21 -13.52 -4.73 -15.76
C LEU A 21 -12.22 -4.15 -16.34
N ILE A 22 -11.08 -4.43 -15.72
CA ILE A 22 -9.75 -4.00 -16.21
C ILE A 22 -9.03 -5.10 -17.03
N GLY A 23 -9.72 -6.19 -17.34
CA GLY A 23 -9.23 -7.28 -18.17
C GLY A 23 -8.49 -8.40 -17.42
N GLY A 24 -8.66 -8.49 -16.10
CA GLY A 24 -8.10 -9.56 -15.27
C GLY A 24 -6.76 -9.22 -14.61
N LEU A 25 -6.50 -9.86 -13.46
CA LEU A 25 -5.26 -9.65 -12.70
C LEU A 25 -4.05 -10.30 -13.37
N ASP A 26 -4.26 -11.31 -14.21
CA ASP A 26 -3.23 -12.00 -15.00
C ASP A 26 -2.52 -11.08 -16.01
N ARG A 27 -3.10 -9.92 -16.34
CA ARG A 27 -2.43 -8.86 -17.10
C ARG A 27 -1.37 -8.13 -16.29
N VAL A 28 -1.51 -8.09 -14.98
CA VAL A 28 -0.63 -7.38 -14.04
C VAL A 28 0.37 -8.35 -13.39
N VAL A 29 -0.08 -9.55 -13.02
CA VAL A 29 0.72 -10.55 -12.31
C VAL A 29 0.85 -11.80 -13.16
N LYS A 30 2.07 -12.29 -13.31
CA LYS A 30 2.42 -13.55 -13.98
C LYS A 30 2.73 -14.64 -12.94
N PRO A 31 2.51 -15.92 -13.28
CA PRO A 31 2.85 -17.03 -12.39
C PRO A 31 4.30 -16.96 -11.88
N GLY A 32 4.50 -17.20 -10.59
CA GLY A 32 5.80 -17.19 -9.93
C GLY A 32 6.35 -15.79 -9.58
N GLN A 33 5.69 -14.71 -10.00
CA GLN A 33 6.12 -13.37 -9.60
C GLN A 33 5.86 -13.12 -8.12
N LYS A 34 6.84 -12.51 -7.45
CA LYS A 34 6.73 -12.01 -6.09
C LYS A 34 5.94 -10.71 -6.08
N VAL A 35 4.72 -10.78 -5.55
CA VAL A 35 3.77 -9.68 -5.47
C VAL A 35 3.74 -9.08 -4.08
N LEU A 36 4.12 -7.81 -3.98
CA LEU A 36 3.98 -7.02 -2.78
C LEU A 36 2.62 -6.33 -2.73
N LEU A 37 1.79 -6.75 -1.77
CA LEU A 37 0.59 -6.03 -1.36
C LEU A 37 0.97 -4.94 -0.37
N LYS A 38 1.02 -3.70 -0.86
CA LYS A 38 1.33 -2.52 -0.06
C LYS A 38 0.06 -1.98 0.59
N VAL A 39 -0.23 -2.43 1.80
CA VAL A 39 -1.37 -1.94 2.61
C VAL A 39 -1.17 -0.49 3.05
N ASN A 40 -2.23 0.16 3.52
CA ASN A 40 -2.21 1.45 4.18
C ASN A 40 -2.36 1.24 5.70
N MET A 41 -1.26 1.37 6.44
CA MET A 41 -1.28 1.30 7.91
C MET A 41 -0.34 2.37 8.48
N LEU A 42 -0.91 3.53 8.83
CA LEU A 42 -0.16 4.63 9.44
C LEU A 42 0.05 4.46 10.95
N ASN A 43 -1.00 3.94 11.62
CA ASN A 43 -1.18 3.83 13.06
C ASN A 43 -1.76 2.45 13.41
N ALA A 44 -1.79 2.14 14.70
CA ALA A 44 -2.58 1.05 15.27
C ALA A 44 -4.07 1.43 15.38
N ASP A 45 -4.71 1.71 14.25
CA ASP A 45 -6.14 2.02 14.19
C ASP A 45 -6.92 0.78 13.77
N PRO A 46 -7.98 0.38 14.51
CA PRO A 46 -8.75 -0.80 14.18
C PRO A 46 -9.65 -0.56 12.95
N PRO A 47 -10.09 -1.61 12.24
CA PRO A 47 -10.80 -1.50 10.96
C PRO A 47 -12.04 -0.60 10.99
N GLU A 48 -12.74 -0.53 12.13
CA GLU A 48 -13.97 0.23 12.34
C GLU A 48 -13.74 1.74 12.19
N LYS A 49 -12.51 2.21 12.37
CA LYS A 49 -12.17 3.62 12.16
C LYS A 49 -12.02 4.00 10.69
N ALA A 50 -12.02 3.04 9.77
CA ALA A 50 -11.98 3.31 8.33
C ALA A 50 -10.76 4.15 7.85
N VAL A 51 -9.61 4.09 8.53
CA VAL A 51 -8.41 4.88 8.18
C VAL A 51 -7.20 4.06 7.71
N THR A 52 -7.35 2.73 7.68
CA THR A 52 -6.37 1.74 7.22
C THR A 52 -7.02 0.79 6.21
N THR A 53 -6.21 0.03 5.47
CA THR A 53 -6.72 -1.03 4.59
C THR A 53 -7.58 -1.99 5.39
N HIS A 54 -8.75 -2.34 4.86
CA HIS A 54 -9.64 -3.27 5.56
C HIS A 54 -9.14 -4.73 5.44
N PRO A 55 -9.14 -5.54 6.51
CA PRO A 55 -8.72 -6.95 6.46
C PRO A 55 -9.46 -7.79 5.41
N ALA A 56 -10.76 -7.57 5.24
CA ALA A 56 -11.55 -8.28 4.22
C ALA A 56 -11.08 -7.99 2.78
N LEU A 57 -10.72 -6.72 2.50
CA LEU A 57 -10.14 -6.33 1.21
C LEU A 57 -8.80 -7.03 0.99
N LEU A 58 -7.94 -7.02 2.00
CA LEU A 58 -6.65 -7.69 1.94
C LEU A 58 -6.80 -9.17 1.60
N ARG A 59 -7.73 -9.89 2.25
CA ARG A 59 -7.98 -11.32 1.97
C ARG A 59 -8.37 -11.56 0.52
N SER A 60 -9.33 -10.81 0.01
CA SER A 60 -9.81 -10.96 -1.37
C SER A 60 -8.69 -10.74 -2.38
N VAL A 61 -7.82 -9.74 -2.14
CA VAL A 61 -6.69 -9.47 -3.02
C VAL A 61 -5.61 -10.56 -2.91
N ILE A 62 -5.31 -11.08 -1.71
CA ILE A 62 -4.39 -12.22 -1.55
C ILE A 62 -4.88 -13.41 -2.36
N ARG A 63 -6.17 -13.75 -2.25
CA ARG A 63 -6.80 -14.85 -3.00
C ARG A 63 -6.69 -14.64 -4.51
N ALA A 64 -7.04 -13.45 -5.00
CA ALA A 64 -6.96 -13.12 -6.42
C ALA A 64 -5.53 -13.25 -6.97
N VAL A 65 -4.50 -12.81 -6.22
CA VAL A 65 -3.10 -12.97 -6.63
C VAL A 65 -2.70 -14.46 -6.66
N LYS A 66 -3.13 -15.25 -5.67
CA LYS A 66 -2.85 -16.69 -5.64
C LYS A 66 -3.54 -17.45 -6.77
N GLU A 67 -4.74 -17.06 -7.18
CA GLU A 67 -5.46 -17.64 -8.32
C GLU A 67 -4.66 -17.52 -9.62
N VAL A 68 -3.94 -16.41 -9.81
CA VAL A 68 -3.02 -16.21 -10.96
C VAL A 68 -1.60 -16.72 -10.68
N LYS A 69 -1.43 -17.50 -9.60
CA LYS A 69 -0.17 -18.15 -9.18
C LYS A 69 0.97 -17.18 -8.81
N GLY A 70 0.63 -15.98 -8.33
CA GLY A 70 1.62 -15.05 -7.76
C GLY A 70 2.00 -15.40 -6.32
N GLU A 71 3.23 -15.09 -5.93
CA GLU A 71 3.73 -15.28 -4.56
C GLU A 71 3.47 -14.02 -3.73
N VAL A 72 2.61 -14.14 -2.70
CA VAL A 72 2.11 -12.96 -1.98
C VAL A 72 2.94 -12.64 -0.74
N ILE A 73 3.43 -11.40 -0.68
CA ILE A 73 3.91 -10.76 0.55
C ILE A 73 3.09 -9.50 0.84
N VAL A 74 2.84 -9.23 2.12
CA VAL A 74 2.10 -8.06 2.59
C VAL A 74 3.08 -7.18 3.36
N GLY A 75 3.18 -5.90 3.00
CA GLY A 75 4.20 -5.04 3.61
C GLY A 75 3.79 -3.59 3.79
N GLU A 76 4.39 -2.97 4.81
CA GLU A 76 4.25 -1.55 5.15
C GLU A 76 5.41 -1.11 6.05
N ALA A 77 5.66 0.21 6.10
CA ALA A 77 6.34 0.87 7.22
C ALA A 77 5.37 1.90 7.84
N PRO A 78 4.78 1.66 9.02
CA PRO A 78 3.92 2.64 9.65
C PRO A 78 4.70 3.91 10.00
N GLY A 79 4.10 5.07 9.76
CA GLY A 79 4.76 6.36 9.97
C GLY A 79 4.89 6.72 11.45
N ILE A 80 3.78 6.70 12.18
CA ILE A 80 3.76 7.10 13.61
C ILE A 80 3.96 5.88 14.50
N ALA A 81 3.34 4.75 14.15
CA ALA A 81 3.47 3.50 14.91
C ALA A 81 4.78 2.74 14.63
N TYR A 82 5.80 3.37 14.01
CA TYR A 82 7.09 2.72 13.73
C TYR A 82 7.73 2.08 14.97
N LYS A 83 7.56 2.70 16.15
CA LYS A 83 8.08 2.20 17.43
C LYS A 83 7.38 0.92 17.91
N ASP A 84 6.17 0.64 17.44
CA ASP A 84 5.37 -0.53 17.82
C ASP A 84 4.57 -1.03 16.61
N ILE A 85 5.31 -1.41 15.57
CA ILE A 85 4.79 -1.88 14.29
C ILE A 85 3.96 -3.16 14.46
N GLU A 86 4.37 -4.03 15.38
CA GLU A 86 3.68 -5.27 15.68
C GLU A 86 2.28 -4.99 16.25
N LYS A 87 2.15 -4.04 17.18
CA LYS A 87 0.83 -3.60 17.65
C LYS A 87 -0.02 -3.06 16.51
N ALA A 88 0.54 -2.30 15.58
CA ALA A 88 -0.22 -1.80 14.43
C ALA A 88 -0.77 -2.94 13.56
N TRP A 89 0.07 -3.93 13.25
CA TRP A 89 -0.34 -5.13 12.52
C TRP A 89 -1.45 -5.93 13.22
N HIS A 90 -1.39 -5.99 14.55
CA HIS A 90 -2.37 -6.70 15.36
C HIS A 90 -3.69 -5.94 15.46
N VAL A 91 -3.67 -4.66 15.80
CA VAL A 91 -4.88 -3.84 15.99
C VAL A 91 -5.63 -3.64 14.68
N THR A 92 -4.92 -3.47 13.56
CA THR A 92 -5.56 -3.37 12.23
C THR A 92 -6.17 -4.70 11.76
N GLY A 93 -5.85 -5.82 12.39
CA GLY A 93 -6.26 -7.16 11.95
C GLY A 93 -5.58 -7.64 10.66
N LEU A 94 -4.70 -6.83 10.04
CA LEU A 94 -4.06 -7.15 8.76
C LEU A 94 -3.15 -8.37 8.86
N LYS A 95 -2.41 -8.53 9.97
CA LYS A 95 -1.53 -9.69 10.17
C LYS A 95 -2.29 -10.99 10.36
N LYS A 96 -3.44 -10.95 11.04
CA LYS A 96 -4.34 -12.10 11.16
C LYS A 96 -4.88 -12.49 9.78
N ALA A 97 -5.38 -11.50 9.02
CA ALA A 97 -5.89 -11.73 7.67
C ALA A 97 -4.84 -12.33 6.72
N ALA A 98 -3.63 -11.75 6.68
CA ALA A 98 -2.54 -12.26 5.86
C ALA A 98 -2.16 -13.71 6.24
N LYS A 99 -2.01 -13.99 7.54
CA LYS A 99 -1.63 -15.31 8.05
C LYS A 99 -2.66 -16.39 7.70
N GLU A 100 -3.94 -16.10 7.89
CA GLU A 100 -5.02 -17.06 7.59
C GLU A 100 -5.14 -17.38 6.09
N GLU A 101 -4.79 -16.43 5.23
CA GLU A 101 -4.69 -16.69 3.79
C GLU A 101 -3.31 -17.25 3.38
N GLY A 102 -2.40 -17.52 4.33
CA GLY A 102 -1.06 -18.06 4.07
C GLY A 102 -0.15 -17.10 3.31
N ALA A 103 -0.22 -15.79 3.59
CA ALA A 103 0.69 -14.77 3.08
C ALA A 103 1.65 -14.29 4.17
N LYS A 104 2.90 -13.98 3.79
CA LYS A 104 3.90 -13.47 4.74
C LYS A 104 3.73 -11.97 4.94
N VAL A 105 3.74 -11.53 6.19
CA VAL A 105 3.80 -10.10 6.54
C VAL A 105 5.26 -9.70 6.72
N ILE A 106 5.65 -8.57 6.15
CA ILE A 106 6.97 -8.00 6.28
C ILE A 106 6.90 -6.53 6.68
N ASN A 107 7.90 -6.10 7.43
CA ASN A 107 8.12 -4.71 7.79
C ASN A 107 9.18 -4.14 6.86
N PHE A 108 8.97 -2.92 6.35
CA PHE A 108 10.01 -2.27 5.55
C PHE A 108 11.10 -1.74 6.48
N HIS A 109 12.26 -2.38 6.43
CA HIS A 109 13.43 -2.00 7.23
C HIS A 109 14.65 -1.72 6.36
N LYS A 110 14.77 -2.38 5.20
CA LYS A 110 15.87 -2.12 4.27
C LYS A 110 15.67 -0.77 3.59
N VAL A 111 16.62 0.13 3.73
CA VAL A 111 16.62 1.43 3.05
C VAL A 111 17.56 1.38 1.86
N GLU A 112 17.03 1.61 0.66
CA GLU A 112 17.77 1.81 -0.57
C GLU A 112 17.81 3.30 -0.91
N ARG A 113 18.99 3.79 -1.28
CA ARG A 113 19.19 5.17 -1.73
C ARG A 113 19.06 5.21 -3.25
N ILE A 114 18.09 5.96 -3.74
CA ILE A 114 17.83 6.16 -5.16
C ILE A 114 18.27 7.56 -5.54
N ASP A 115 19.18 7.64 -6.51
CA ASP A 115 19.54 8.91 -7.15
C ASP A 115 18.31 9.46 -7.87
N ASN A 116 17.86 10.62 -7.40
CA ASN A 116 16.70 11.35 -7.92
C ASN A 116 17.13 12.74 -8.42
N SER A 117 18.42 12.93 -8.74
CA SER A 117 19.01 14.21 -9.14
C SER A 117 18.40 14.81 -10.41
N GLN A 118 17.81 13.98 -11.27
CA GLN A 118 17.11 14.43 -12.47
C GLN A 118 15.68 14.94 -12.19
N ASN A 119 15.16 14.66 -10.99
CA ASN A 119 13.87 15.18 -10.52
C ASN A 119 14.09 16.34 -9.54
N LYS A 120 13.14 17.27 -9.51
CA LYS A 120 13.38 18.62 -8.96
C LYS A 120 13.14 18.74 -7.46
N GLN A 121 12.50 17.75 -6.83
CA GLN A 121 11.96 17.97 -5.49
C GLN A 121 12.91 17.59 -4.36
N VAL A 122 13.54 16.42 -4.43
CA VAL A 122 14.64 16.03 -3.56
C VAL A 122 15.68 15.24 -4.37
N PRO A 123 16.99 15.46 -4.16
CA PRO A 123 18.02 14.83 -4.99
C PRO A 123 18.21 13.34 -4.71
N VAL A 124 17.76 12.86 -3.54
CA VAL A 124 17.88 11.45 -3.13
C VAL A 124 16.58 10.98 -2.49
N LEU A 125 16.07 9.84 -2.95
CA LEU A 125 14.95 9.15 -2.32
C LEU A 125 15.46 7.96 -1.49
N HIS A 126 14.87 7.77 -0.32
CA HIS A 126 15.14 6.64 0.57
C HIS A 126 13.91 5.73 0.55
N LEU A 127 13.98 4.63 -0.19
CA LEU A 127 12.84 3.72 -0.42
C LEU A 127 13.11 2.34 0.17
N ALA A 128 12.03 1.63 0.50
CA ALA A 128 12.08 0.28 1.02
C ALA A 128 12.66 -0.68 -0.04
N GLY A 129 13.76 -1.36 0.29
CA GLY A 129 14.36 -2.34 -0.61
C GLY A 129 13.45 -3.54 -0.87
N GLU A 130 12.54 -3.85 0.05
CA GLU A 130 11.51 -4.87 -0.14
C GLU A 130 10.50 -4.48 -1.23
N VAL A 131 10.22 -3.17 -1.39
CA VAL A 131 9.37 -2.64 -2.46
C VAL A 131 10.09 -2.74 -3.79
N LEU A 132 11.36 -2.31 -3.85
CA LEU A 132 12.15 -2.31 -5.08
C LEU A 132 12.54 -3.72 -5.55
N GLY A 133 12.68 -4.67 -4.63
CA GLY A 133 13.00 -6.06 -4.91
C GLY A 133 11.78 -6.97 -5.06
N SER A 134 10.61 -6.42 -5.39
CA SER A 134 9.41 -7.20 -5.72
C SER A 134 9.12 -7.07 -7.22
N ASP A 135 8.66 -8.14 -7.86
CA ASP A 135 8.37 -8.14 -9.30
C ASP A 135 7.15 -7.26 -9.63
N VAL A 136 6.16 -7.27 -8.72
CA VAL A 136 4.94 -6.46 -8.84
C VAL A 136 4.58 -5.84 -7.50
N VAL A 137 4.26 -4.55 -7.51
CA VAL A 137 3.67 -3.86 -6.36
C VAL A 137 2.20 -3.58 -6.63
N ILE A 138 1.31 -4.08 -5.77
CA ILE A 138 -0.12 -3.74 -5.74
C ILE A 138 -0.40 -2.88 -4.50
N SER A 139 -0.78 -1.63 -4.72
CA SER A 139 -1.09 -0.68 -3.64
C SER A 139 -2.53 -0.84 -3.17
N LEU A 140 -2.75 -0.93 -1.86
CA LEU A 140 -4.08 -1.07 -1.24
C LEU A 140 -4.43 0.16 -0.38
N PRO A 141 -4.57 1.36 -0.97
CA PRO A 141 -4.90 2.58 -0.23
C PRO A 141 -6.30 2.51 0.40
N LYS A 142 -6.47 3.26 1.51
CA LYS A 142 -7.77 3.62 2.06
C LYS A 142 -8.10 5.05 1.66
N LEU A 143 -9.26 5.30 1.06
CA LEU A 143 -9.73 6.66 0.79
C LEU A 143 -10.13 7.32 2.11
N LYS A 144 -9.47 8.44 2.44
CA LYS A 144 -9.74 9.26 3.63
C LYS A 144 -9.25 10.70 3.40
N THR A 145 -9.73 11.65 4.19
CA THR A 145 -9.25 13.05 4.13
C THR A 145 -7.79 13.15 4.58
N HIS A 146 -7.06 14.15 4.06
CA HIS A 146 -5.67 14.42 4.41
C HIS A 146 -5.33 15.90 4.26
N ASN A 147 -4.67 16.50 5.25
CA ASN A 147 -4.47 17.95 5.31
C ASN A 147 -3.64 18.54 4.16
N PHE A 148 -2.66 17.79 3.60
CA PHE A 148 -1.77 18.31 2.55
C PHE A 148 -2.25 17.99 1.13
N THR A 149 -3.04 16.94 0.96
CA THR A 149 -3.43 16.44 -0.37
C THR A 149 -4.93 16.41 -0.55
N LEU A 150 -5.68 17.01 0.39
CA LEU A 150 -7.14 16.97 0.56
C LEU A 150 -7.67 15.55 0.88
N PHE A 151 -7.17 14.53 0.19
CA PHE A 151 -7.49 13.13 0.40
C PHE A 151 -6.27 12.21 0.21
N THR A 152 -6.39 10.98 0.70
CA THR A 152 -5.48 9.86 0.47
C THR A 152 -5.99 9.04 -0.71
N GLY A 153 -5.07 8.55 -1.55
CA GLY A 153 -5.40 7.69 -2.69
C GLY A 153 -4.22 6.86 -3.14
N ALA A 154 -4.32 6.30 -4.35
CA ALA A 154 -3.36 5.37 -4.92
C ALA A 154 -1.90 5.83 -4.84
N ILE A 155 -1.61 7.04 -5.32
CA ILE A 155 -0.25 7.60 -5.33
C ILE A 155 0.21 7.93 -3.90
N LYS A 156 -0.65 8.57 -3.09
CA LYS A 156 -0.29 8.99 -1.72
C LYS A 156 0.10 7.81 -0.82
N ASN A 157 -0.49 6.64 -1.02
CA ASN A 157 -0.19 5.45 -0.23
C ASN A 157 1.25 4.94 -0.42
N LEU A 158 1.88 5.27 -1.56
CA LEU A 158 3.28 4.94 -1.84
C LEU A 158 4.26 5.74 -0.96
N TYR A 159 3.83 6.85 -0.35
CA TYR A 159 4.60 7.49 0.72
C TYR A 159 4.89 6.53 1.88
N GLY A 160 4.05 5.50 2.03
CA GLY A 160 4.24 4.35 2.89
C GLY A 160 5.58 3.64 2.70
N CYS A 161 6.13 3.67 1.49
CA CYS A 161 7.33 2.93 1.09
C CYS A 161 8.65 3.58 1.50
N ILE A 162 8.63 4.76 2.13
CA ILE A 162 9.83 5.38 2.72
C ILE A 162 10.01 4.84 4.15
N PRO A 163 11.06 4.09 4.52
CA PRO A 163 11.16 3.54 5.86
C PRO A 163 11.49 4.59 6.94
N GLY A 164 10.97 4.40 8.15
CA GLY A 164 11.44 5.06 9.38
C GLY A 164 11.39 6.60 9.38
N PHE A 165 12.47 7.21 9.90
CA PHE A 165 12.54 8.66 10.15
C PHE A 165 12.57 9.53 8.89
N HIS A 166 12.95 8.96 7.73
CA HIS A 166 13.00 9.68 6.45
C HIS A 166 11.64 10.25 6.03
N LYS A 167 10.51 9.66 6.46
CA LYS A 167 9.17 10.23 6.21
C LYS A 167 8.98 11.59 6.88
N LYS A 168 9.49 11.77 8.09
CA LYS A 168 9.37 13.05 8.81
C LYS A 168 10.30 14.10 8.23
N GLU A 169 11.50 13.68 7.84
CA GLU A 169 12.48 14.52 7.16
C GLU A 169 11.93 15.06 5.83
N LEU A 170 11.42 14.17 4.97
CA LEU A 170 10.83 14.58 3.69
C LEU A 170 9.64 15.53 3.88
N HIS A 171 8.75 15.26 4.84
CA HIS A 171 7.65 16.18 5.15
C HIS A 171 8.14 17.58 5.57
N ARG A 172 9.30 17.70 6.22
CA ARG A 172 9.91 19.00 6.57
C ARG A 172 10.53 19.71 5.38
N LEU A 173 11.11 18.96 4.44
CA LEU A 173 11.75 19.51 3.24
C LEU A 173 10.73 20.01 2.21
N VAL A 174 9.52 19.44 2.18
CA VAL A 174 8.44 19.85 1.25
C VAL A 174 7.15 20.26 1.99
N PRO A 175 7.15 21.42 2.68
CA PRO A 175 6.04 21.84 3.52
C PRO A 175 4.82 22.35 2.73
N ARG A 176 4.98 22.69 1.44
CA ARG A 176 3.88 23.18 0.59
C ARG A 176 3.14 22.01 -0.07
N PRO A 177 1.80 22.03 -0.16
CA PRO A 177 1.01 21.00 -0.84
C PRO A 177 1.50 20.64 -2.25
N GLU A 178 1.85 21.63 -3.06
CA GLU A 178 2.29 21.43 -4.45
C GLU A 178 3.64 20.72 -4.52
N ASP A 179 4.57 21.08 -3.64
CA ASP A 179 5.87 20.45 -3.52
C ASP A 179 5.73 19.00 -3.04
N PHE A 180 4.84 18.77 -2.08
CA PHE A 180 4.55 17.44 -1.58
C PHE A 180 3.93 16.56 -2.68
N ALA A 181 3.04 17.11 -3.51
CA ALA A 181 2.47 16.40 -4.65
C ALA A 181 3.55 16.02 -5.68
N ARG A 182 4.51 16.91 -5.98
CA ARG A 182 5.65 16.60 -6.87
C ARG A 182 6.51 15.47 -6.30
N LEU A 183 6.81 15.49 -5.00
CA LEU A 183 7.52 14.38 -4.36
C LEU A 183 6.77 13.05 -4.49
N MET A 184 5.43 13.06 -4.44
CA MET A 184 4.64 11.84 -4.64
C MET A 184 4.78 11.30 -6.07
N ILE A 185 4.91 12.19 -7.06
CA ILE A 185 5.15 11.81 -8.46
C ILE A 185 6.54 11.21 -8.60
N ASP A 186 7.58 11.79 -7.97
CA ASP A 186 8.93 11.24 -7.98
C ASP A 186 8.94 9.80 -7.42
N ILE A 187 8.29 9.58 -6.27
CA ILE A 187 8.16 8.25 -5.66
C ILE A 187 7.42 7.28 -6.59
N PHE A 188 6.32 7.73 -7.21
CA PHE A 188 5.56 6.91 -8.16
C PHE A 188 6.40 6.53 -9.38
N ALA A 189 7.19 7.47 -9.91
CA ALA A 189 8.05 7.25 -11.07
C ALA A 189 9.17 6.23 -10.79
N VAL A 190 9.59 6.06 -9.53
CA VAL A 190 10.54 5.02 -9.12
C VAL A 190 9.84 3.69 -8.85
N ILE A 191 8.75 3.69 -8.06
CA ILE A 191 8.09 2.43 -7.62
C ILE A 191 7.26 1.79 -8.73
N LYS A 192 6.57 2.59 -9.56
CA LYS A 192 5.71 2.15 -10.68
C LYS A 192 4.79 0.97 -10.31
N PRO A 193 3.85 1.13 -9.35
CA PRO A 193 2.97 0.03 -8.97
C PRO A 193 2.18 -0.48 -10.17
N GLY A 194 2.05 -1.81 -10.30
CA GLY A 194 1.32 -2.44 -11.40
C GLY A 194 -0.19 -2.28 -11.27
N LEU A 195 -0.70 -2.10 -10.05
CA LEU A 195 -2.12 -1.88 -9.77
C LEU A 195 -2.32 -1.14 -8.44
N ALA A 196 -3.40 -0.38 -8.33
CA ALA A 196 -3.92 0.09 -7.06
C ALA A 196 -5.38 -0.33 -6.90
N ILE A 197 -5.73 -0.92 -5.76
CA ILE A 197 -7.10 -1.32 -5.41
C ILE A 197 -7.50 -0.56 -4.15
N MET A 198 -8.43 0.38 -4.31
CA MET A 198 -8.83 1.31 -3.26
C MET A 198 -10.25 1.05 -2.80
N ASP A 199 -10.47 1.02 -1.50
CA ASP A 199 -11.80 1.11 -0.90
C ASP A 199 -12.04 2.50 -0.27
N GLY A 200 -13.31 2.87 -0.18
CA GLY A 200 -13.77 4.10 0.44
C GLY A 200 -15.16 3.89 1.06
N ILE A 201 -15.41 4.57 2.16
CA ILE A 201 -16.71 4.58 2.83
C ILE A 201 -17.33 5.96 2.59
N VAL A 202 -18.59 5.97 2.15
CA VAL A 202 -19.38 7.16 1.80
C VAL A 202 -20.62 7.19 2.66
#